data_AF-A0AAD5US41-F1
#
_entry.id   AF-A0AAD5US41-F1
#
_cell.length_a   1.000
_cell.length_b   1.000
_cell.length_c   1.000
_cell.angle_alpha   90.00
_cell.angle_beta   90.00
_cell.angle_gamma   90.00
#
_symmetry.space_group_name_H-M   'P 1'
#
loop_
_entity.id
_entity.type
_entity.pdbx_description
1 polymer ?
#
loop_
_entity_poly.entity_id
_entity_poly.type
_entity_poly.pdbx_seq_one_letter_code
_entity_poly.pdbx_strand_id
1 'polypeptide(L)'
;MGVQADFLVNMRTGDRAIATTAIEKTFPGSATPPRQPPLFEFASTFIRTHHTSSMTQNDCDDWMSELGIRDLELTSTLEMMKISPDHYNFGRALLDIRYNYLLRPYTDRPSDLRRLLTLTNSVISGSTAVKFLSPIGDWPTGDMDIYTYGQANADRLISFFQGARYIPVFRPAPRRRYPEMSPGFITVVSLVRPASFGGRKIDIIISEHHSALFPISKFWNTFLFNFLTGDSLCIAYPELTLLGQGYIRGIGMAHPRLEMLKEKYAARGYTSREPDSLELGFVLPKTRRFGDDDCMVIRFGGISGRDGIAREQILALGNFSWE
;
A
#
# COMPACT_ATOMS: atom_id res chain seq x y z
N MET A 1 8.64 29.19 -0.26
CA MET A 1 8.57 28.71 -1.66
C MET A 1 9.93 28.10 -1.98
N GLY A 2 10.05 26.77 -2.07
CA GLY A 2 11.36 26.16 -2.33
C GLY A 2 11.57 24.70 -1.89
N VAL A 3 10.57 23.81 -1.97
CA VAL A 3 10.74 22.36 -1.69
C VAL A 3 10.19 21.48 -2.84
N GLN A 4 9.79 22.08 -3.96
CA GLN A 4 9.15 21.36 -5.08
C GLN A 4 10.15 20.93 -6.18
N ALA A 5 11.43 21.29 -6.06
CA ALA A 5 12.41 21.16 -7.15
C ALA A 5 13.24 19.86 -7.14
N ASP A 6 13.37 19.17 -6.02
CA ASP A 6 14.36 18.07 -5.92
C ASP A 6 13.87 16.73 -6.50
N PHE A 7 12.60 16.60 -6.90
CA PHE A 7 12.08 15.38 -7.52
C PHE A 7 12.20 15.37 -9.07
N LEU A 8 12.63 16.48 -9.68
CA LEU A 8 12.67 16.65 -11.14
C LEU A 8 14.08 16.55 -11.76
N VAL A 9 15.11 16.31 -10.96
CA VAL A 9 16.50 16.23 -11.44
C VAL A 9 16.92 14.77 -11.64
N ASN A 10 16.47 14.19 -12.75
CA ASN A 10 17.17 13.17 -13.55
C ASN A 10 16.18 12.49 -14.51
N MET A 11 15.84 13.14 -15.62
CA MET A 11 15.22 12.46 -16.75
C MET A 11 16.21 12.35 -17.90
N ARG A 12 16.40 11.14 -18.41
CA ARG A 12 16.96 10.92 -19.74
C ARG A 12 15.84 11.13 -20.75
N THR A 13 16.19 11.65 -21.93
CA THR A 13 15.24 11.97 -23.02
C THR A 13 14.37 10.79 -23.49
N GLY A 14 14.70 9.55 -23.12
CA GLY A 14 13.92 8.34 -23.45
C GLY A 14 12.62 8.16 -22.67
N ASP A 15 12.49 8.73 -21.47
CA ASP A 15 11.35 8.43 -20.57
C ASP A 15 10.04 9.13 -21.01
N ARG A 16 10.14 10.23 -21.77
CA ARG A 16 8.98 10.98 -22.28
C ARG A 16 8.17 10.22 -23.34
N ALA A 17 8.81 9.40 -24.18
CA ALA A 17 8.12 8.66 -25.22
C ALA A 17 7.26 7.51 -24.65
N ILE A 18 7.70 6.92 -23.53
CA ILE A 18 7.03 5.80 -22.86
C ILE A 18 5.71 6.27 -22.22
N ALA A 19 5.70 7.45 -21.58
CA ALA A 19 4.50 8.00 -20.95
C ALA A 19 3.38 8.32 -21.98
N THR A 20 3.73 8.92 -23.11
CA THR A 20 2.77 9.19 -24.20
C THR A 20 2.23 7.89 -24.79
N THR A 21 3.10 6.89 -25.00
CA THR A 21 2.70 5.57 -25.52
C THR A 21 1.81 4.80 -24.53
N ALA A 22 2.00 4.94 -23.21
CA ALA A 22 1.14 4.34 -22.21
C ALA A 22 -0.28 4.93 -22.26
N ILE A 23 -0.40 6.25 -22.38
CA ILE A 23 -1.70 6.93 -22.54
C ILE A 23 -2.37 6.51 -23.86
N GLU A 24 -1.63 6.45 -24.97
CA GLU A 24 -2.17 6.04 -26.27
C GLU A 24 -2.54 4.54 -26.33
N LYS A 25 -1.78 3.67 -25.66
CA LYS A 25 -2.10 2.22 -25.57
C LYS A 25 -3.30 1.93 -24.70
N THR A 26 -3.54 2.71 -23.64
CA THR A 26 -4.75 2.58 -22.82
C THR A 26 -5.99 3.10 -23.56
N PHE A 27 -5.82 4.02 -24.54
CA PHE A 27 -6.95 4.66 -25.24
C PHE A 27 -6.77 4.75 -26.77
N PRO A 28 -6.76 3.63 -27.50
CA PRO A 28 -6.56 3.66 -28.95
C PRO A 28 -7.84 4.03 -29.71
N GLY A 29 -7.85 5.21 -30.33
CA GLY A 29 -8.63 5.51 -31.55
C GLY A 29 -10.08 5.97 -31.39
N SER A 30 -10.35 7.24 -31.74
CA SER A 30 -11.56 7.62 -32.47
C SER A 30 -11.21 8.67 -33.52
N ALA A 31 -11.32 8.30 -34.79
CA ALA A 31 -11.24 9.26 -35.89
C ALA A 31 -12.56 10.06 -35.86
N THR A 32 -12.46 11.36 -35.59
CA THR A 32 -13.53 12.36 -35.35
C THR A 32 -14.36 12.19 -34.06
N PRO A 33 -14.05 12.94 -32.97
CA PRO A 33 -14.85 12.89 -31.75
C PRO A 33 -15.94 13.98 -31.73
N PRO A 34 -17.12 13.71 -31.12
CA PRO A 34 -17.96 14.77 -30.57
C PRO A 34 -17.18 15.54 -29.49
N ARG A 35 -17.56 16.79 -29.21
CA ARG A 35 -16.99 17.67 -28.16
C ARG A 35 -17.22 17.12 -26.73
N GLN A 36 -16.76 15.92 -26.43
CA GLN A 36 -16.57 15.52 -25.04
C GLN A 36 -15.27 16.16 -24.55
N PRO A 37 -15.25 16.73 -23.34
CA PRO A 37 -14.01 17.19 -22.73
C PRO A 37 -13.02 16.02 -22.72
N PRO A 38 -11.72 16.24 -22.97
CA PRO A 38 -10.72 15.18 -22.87
C PRO A 38 -10.90 14.49 -21.50
N LEU A 39 -10.76 13.16 -21.46
CA LEU A 39 -10.99 12.32 -20.28
C LEU A 39 -10.36 12.91 -18.99
N PHE A 40 -9.21 13.56 -19.15
CA PHE A 40 -8.53 14.34 -18.13
C PHE A 40 -9.38 15.47 -17.52
N GLU A 41 -10.02 16.31 -18.34
CA GLU A 41 -10.91 17.38 -17.88
C GLU A 41 -12.17 16.83 -17.23
N PHE A 42 -12.75 15.76 -17.78
CA PHE A 42 -13.89 15.09 -17.17
C PHE A 42 -13.53 14.53 -15.78
N ALA A 43 -12.46 13.74 -15.69
CA ALA A 43 -12.04 13.12 -14.45
C ALA A 43 -11.56 14.17 -13.43
N SER A 44 -10.86 15.22 -13.87
CA SER A 44 -10.44 16.34 -13.02
C SER A 44 -11.63 17.15 -12.49
N THR A 45 -12.64 17.40 -13.31
CA THR A 45 -13.88 18.07 -12.88
C THR A 45 -14.66 17.19 -11.92
N PHE A 46 -14.74 15.89 -12.19
CA PHE A 46 -15.42 14.92 -11.35
C PHE A 46 -14.76 14.82 -9.96
N ILE A 47 -13.44 14.65 -9.89
CA ILE A 47 -12.67 14.63 -8.64
C ILE A 47 -12.90 15.92 -7.84
N ARG A 48 -12.98 17.08 -8.52
CA ARG A 48 -13.25 18.37 -7.86
C ARG A 48 -14.68 18.52 -7.32
N THR A 49 -15.64 17.88 -7.98
CA THR A 49 -17.07 18.03 -7.67
C THR A 49 -17.60 16.95 -6.74
N HIS A 50 -16.96 15.78 -6.69
CA HIS A 50 -17.41 14.63 -5.91
C HIS A 50 -16.42 14.36 -4.77
N HIS A 51 -16.84 14.65 -3.53
CA HIS A 51 -16.13 14.18 -2.36
C HIS A 51 -16.22 12.64 -2.30
N THR A 52 -15.08 11.96 -2.47
CA THR A 52 -14.96 10.49 -2.52
C THR A 52 -15.55 9.78 -1.30
N SER A 53 -15.76 10.50 -0.19
CA SER A 53 -16.34 9.98 1.05
C SER A 53 -17.82 9.59 0.98
N SER A 54 -18.58 10.02 -0.03
CA SER A 54 -20.03 9.73 -0.12
C SER A 54 -20.42 8.70 -1.18
N MET A 55 -19.48 8.23 -2.01
CA MET A 55 -19.78 7.25 -3.06
C MET A 55 -20.15 5.89 -2.46
N THR A 56 -21.06 5.15 -3.08
CA THR A 56 -21.32 3.74 -2.77
C THR A 56 -20.25 2.84 -3.40
N GLN A 57 -20.25 1.55 -3.06
CA GLN A 57 -19.36 0.58 -3.71
C GLN A 57 -19.67 0.45 -5.21
N ASN A 58 -20.95 0.45 -5.59
CA ASN A 58 -21.38 0.38 -6.99
C ASN A 58 -20.92 1.61 -7.77
N ASP A 59 -21.07 2.82 -7.20
CA ASP A 59 -20.61 4.05 -7.86
C ASP A 59 -19.09 4.01 -8.11
N CYS A 60 -18.32 3.47 -7.15
CA CYS A 60 -16.89 3.26 -7.36
C CYS A 60 -16.64 2.19 -8.42
N ASP A 61 -17.37 1.08 -8.41
CA ASP A 61 -17.19 0.00 -9.37
C ASP A 61 -17.43 0.44 -10.81
N ASP A 62 -18.52 1.18 -11.05
CA ASP A 62 -18.88 1.75 -12.36
C ASP A 62 -17.81 2.75 -12.80
N TRP A 63 -17.42 3.68 -11.93
CA TRP A 63 -16.43 4.70 -12.25
C TRP A 63 -15.04 4.12 -12.57
N MET A 64 -14.60 3.14 -11.77
CA MET A 64 -13.32 2.48 -11.98
C MET A 64 -13.31 1.71 -13.31
N SER A 65 -14.47 1.21 -13.74
CA SER A 65 -14.65 0.58 -15.05
C SER A 65 -14.67 1.62 -16.18
N GLU A 66 -15.46 2.68 -16.06
CA GLU A 66 -15.61 3.73 -17.08
C GLU A 66 -14.29 4.45 -17.37
N LEU A 67 -13.48 4.69 -16.35
CA LEU A 67 -12.19 5.36 -16.51
C LEU A 67 -11.02 4.39 -16.79
N GLY A 68 -11.29 3.08 -16.91
CA GLY A 68 -10.22 2.08 -17.10
C GLY A 68 -9.21 2.03 -15.94
N ILE A 69 -9.57 2.55 -14.76
CA ILE A 69 -8.66 2.62 -13.61
C ILE A 69 -8.43 1.24 -13.03
N ARG A 70 -9.38 0.31 -13.23
CA ARG A 70 -9.21 -1.07 -12.77
C ARG A 70 -7.92 -1.69 -13.29
N ASP A 71 -7.65 -1.47 -14.57
CA ASP A 71 -6.51 -2.06 -15.27
C ASP A 71 -5.26 -1.18 -15.20
N LEU A 72 -5.36 0.01 -14.60
CA LEU A 72 -4.24 0.93 -14.51
C LEU A 72 -3.22 0.42 -13.49
N GLU A 73 -2.06 0.02 -14.00
CA GLU A 73 -0.91 -0.32 -13.18
C GLU A 73 -0.43 0.90 -12.38
N LEU A 74 0.15 0.62 -11.20
CA LEU A 74 0.75 1.68 -10.39
C LEU A 74 1.88 2.39 -11.17
N THR A 75 2.70 1.64 -11.90
CA THR A 75 3.78 2.14 -12.78
C THR A 75 3.25 3.21 -13.75
N SER A 76 2.17 2.90 -14.48
CA SER A 76 1.53 3.85 -15.41
C SER A 76 1.04 5.11 -14.69
N THR A 77 0.45 4.95 -13.51
CA THR A 77 0.01 6.09 -12.69
C THR A 77 1.19 6.97 -12.28
N LEU A 78 2.32 6.35 -11.89
CA LEU A 78 3.53 7.07 -11.49
C LEU A 78 4.21 7.78 -12.67
N GLU A 79 4.27 7.16 -13.85
CA GLU A 79 4.78 7.82 -15.05
C GLU A 79 3.94 9.04 -15.43
N MET A 80 2.61 8.90 -15.35
CA MET A 80 1.69 10.00 -15.57
C MET A 80 1.95 11.16 -14.59
N MET A 81 2.17 10.87 -13.31
CA MET A 81 2.47 11.88 -12.29
C MET A 81 3.74 12.69 -12.55
N LYS A 82 4.66 12.22 -13.41
CA LYS A 82 5.90 12.92 -13.78
C LYS A 82 5.70 13.96 -14.91
N ILE A 83 4.56 13.94 -15.61
CA ILE A 83 4.36 14.74 -16.83
C ILE A 83 4.19 16.23 -16.53
N SER A 84 3.32 16.58 -15.57
CA SER A 84 3.02 17.97 -15.20
C SER A 84 2.32 18.04 -13.83
N PRO A 85 2.21 19.22 -13.19
CA PRO A 85 1.51 19.38 -11.92
C PRO A 85 0.04 18.90 -11.96
N ASP A 86 -0.65 19.12 -13.07
CA ASP A 86 -2.04 18.69 -13.24
C ASP A 86 -2.17 17.17 -13.31
N HIS A 87 -1.26 16.52 -14.03
CA HIS A 87 -1.20 15.05 -14.08
C HIS A 87 -0.76 14.45 -12.74
N TYR A 88 0.11 15.13 -12.00
CA TYR A 88 0.49 14.75 -10.63
C TYR A 88 -0.73 14.74 -9.70
N ASN A 89 -1.52 15.83 -9.71
CA ASN A 89 -2.73 15.93 -8.90
C ASN A 89 -3.78 14.88 -9.30
N PHE A 90 -3.91 14.62 -10.60
CA PHE A 90 -4.79 13.58 -11.11
C PHE A 90 -4.35 12.18 -10.64
N GLY A 91 -3.07 11.83 -10.78
CA GLY A 91 -2.54 10.56 -10.29
C GLY A 91 -2.71 10.39 -8.77
N ARG A 92 -2.54 11.45 -7.99
CA ARG A 92 -2.85 11.42 -6.54
C ARG A 92 -4.31 11.08 -6.28
N ALA A 93 -5.23 11.73 -6.98
CA ALA A 93 -6.66 11.46 -6.81
C ALA A 93 -7.03 10.02 -7.19
N LEU A 94 -6.43 9.47 -8.25
CA LEU A 94 -6.60 8.07 -8.62
C LEU A 94 -6.14 7.11 -7.52
N LEU A 95 -4.97 7.38 -6.93
CA LEU A 95 -4.45 6.57 -5.81
C LEU A 95 -5.32 6.70 -4.55
N ASP A 96 -5.89 7.88 -4.28
CA ASP A 96 -6.83 8.08 -3.17
C ASP A 96 -8.11 7.25 -3.34
N ILE A 97 -8.68 7.27 -4.54
CA ILE A 97 -9.88 6.51 -4.88
C ILE A 97 -9.59 5.01 -4.80
N ARG A 98 -8.46 4.56 -5.37
CA ARG A 98 -7.98 3.18 -5.27
C ARG A 98 -7.85 2.74 -3.81
N TYR A 99 -7.34 3.59 -2.92
CA TYR A 99 -7.17 3.22 -1.53
C TYR A 99 -8.52 3.08 -0.82
N ASN A 100 -9.44 4.03 -1.04
CA ASN A 100 -10.77 3.95 -0.47
C ASN A 100 -11.51 2.70 -0.97
N TYR A 101 -11.42 2.39 -2.26
CA TYR A 101 -11.97 1.17 -2.86
C TYR A 101 -11.40 -0.09 -2.18
N LEU A 102 -10.09 -0.15 -1.98
CA LEU A 102 -9.42 -1.27 -1.32
C LEU A 102 -9.91 -1.49 0.13
N LEU A 103 -10.27 -0.42 0.83
CA LEU A 103 -10.70 -0.45 2.23
C LEU A 103 -12.20 -0.73 2.42
N ARG A 104 -13.05 -0.44 1.42
CA ARG A 104 -14.50 -0.61 1.48
C ARG A 104 -14.97 -2.01 1.93
N PRO A 105 -14.33 -3.12 1.51
CA PRO A 105 -14.73 -4.44 2.01
C PRO A 105 -14.63 -4.58 3.54
N TYR A 106 -13.82 -3.76 4.21
CA TYR A 106 -13.55 -3.84 5.65
C TYR A 106 -14.30 -2.78 6.46
N THR A 107 -14.71 -1.68 5.84
CA THR A 107 -15.40 -0.59 6.53
C THR A 107 -16.18 0.27 5.53
N ASP A 108 -17.37 0.70 5.93
CA ASP A 108 -18.17 1.67 5.16
C ASP A 108 -17.62 3.11 5.32
N ARG A 109 -16.61 3.30 6.18
CA ARG A 109 -15.98 4.59 6.50
C ARG A 109 -14.46 4.55 6.26
N PRO A 110 -14.00 4.41 5.00
CA PRO A 110 -12.58 4.28 4.69
C PRO A 110 -11.78 5.52 5.10
N SER A 111 -12.33 6.73 4.93
CA SER A 111 -11.67 7.98 5.35
C SER A 111 -11.44 8.04 6.87
N ASP A 112 -12.39 7.54 7.68
CA ASP A 112 -12.25 7.49 9.14
C ASP A 112 -11.16 6.50 9.55
N LEU A 113 -11.11 5.33 8.89
CA LEU A 113 -10.04 4.35 9.13
C LEU A 113 -8.67 4.96 8.80
N ARG A 114 -8.54 5.63 7.66
CA ARG A 114 -7.30 6.29 7.25
C ARG A 114 -6.85 7.36 8.25
N ARG A 115 -7.77 8.20 8.72
CA ARG A 115 -7.49 9.16 9.79
C ARG A 115 -7.07 8.45 11.07
N LEU A 116 -7.71 7.34 11.41
CA LEU A 116 -7.34 6.56 12.59
C LEU A 116 -5.93 5.98 12.47
N LEU A 117 -5.55 5.41 11.31
CA LEU A 117 -4.19 4.94 11.03
C LEU A 117 -3.15 6.05 11.28
N THR A 118 -3.42 7.27 10.80
CA THR A 118 -2.57 8.43 11.06
C THR A 118 -2.50 8.77 12.55
N LEU A 119 -3.64 8.82 13.26
CA LEU A 119 -3.69 9.17 14.68
C LEU A 119 -3.00 8.15 15.59
N THR A 120 -3.01 6.88 15.21
CA THR A 120 -2.41 5.79 15.98
C THR A 120 -1.01 5.42 15.49
N ASN A 121 -0.45 6.13 14.49
CA ASN A 121 0.80 5.76 13.84
C ASN A 121 0.82 4.27 13.43
N SER A 122 -0.31 3.82 12.88
CA SER A 122 -0.51 2.45 12.41
C SER A 122 -0.42 2.41 10.89
N VAL A 123 -0.08 1.24 10.36
CA VAL A 123 0.02 1.04 8.91
C VAL A 123 -0.68 -0.24 8.48
N ILE A 124 -1.14 -0.28 7.24
CA ILE A 124 -1.58 -1.51 6.57
C ILE A 124 -0.42 -2.08 5.78
N SER A 125 -0.15 -3.39 5.90
CA SER A 125 0.92 -4.05 5.14
C SER A 125 0.48 -5.43 4.63
N GLY A 126 1.43 -6.32 4.36
CA GLY A 126 1.19 -7.67 3.88
C GLY A 126 0.43 -7.67 2.54
N SER A 127 -0.53 -8.59 2.42
CA SER A 127 -1.21 -8.77 1.14
C SER A 127 -2.05 -7.55 0.72
N THR A 128 -2.59 -6.78 1.67
CA THR A 128 -3.38 -5.60 1.30
C THR A 128 -2.51 -4.51 0.68
N ALA A 129 -1.32 -4.25 1.21
CA ALA A 129 -0.38 -3.31 0.60
C ALA A 129 0.08 -3.79 -0.78
N VAL A 130 0.36 -5.08 -0.96
CA VAL A 130 0.69 -5.65 -2.28
C VAL A 130 -0.49 -5.48 -3.26
N LYS A 131 -1.74 -5.70 -2.81
CA LYS A 131 -2.92 -5.52 -3.66
C LYS A 131 -3.09 -4.09 -4.13
N PHE A 132 -2.67 -3.10 -3.33
CA PHE A 132 -2.70 -1.71 -3.75
C PHE A 132 -1.76 -1.45 -4.95
N LEU A 133 -0.66 -2.19 -5.07
CA LEU A 133 0.32 -2.05 -6.15
C LEU A 133 -0.14 -2.74 -7.45
N SER A 134 -0.84 -3.88 -7.34
CA SER A 134 -1.33 -4.65 -8.49
C SER A 134 -2.64 -4.08 -9.05
N PRO A 135 -2.91 -4.18 -10.37
CA PRO A 135 -4.22 -3.87 -10.94
C PRO A 135 -5.41 -4.42 -10.13
N ILE A 136 -6.51 -3.67 -10.20
CA ILE A 136 -7.70 -3.92 -9.41
C ILE A 136 -8.50 -5.01 -10.11
N GLY A 137 -8.72 -6.13 -9.40
CA GLY A 137 -9.41 -7.29 -9.94
C GLY A 137 -8.56 -8.54 -10.08
N ASP A 138 -7.22 -8.41 -10.15
CA ASP A 138 -6.33 -9.57 -10.41
C ASP A 138 -6.48 -10.74 -9.45
N TRP A 139 -6.88 -10.46 -8.21
CA TRP A 139 -7.07 -11.46 -7.17
C TRP A 139 -7.88 -10.87 -6.01
N PRO A 140 -8.68 -11.70 -5.31
CA PRO A 140 -9.57 -11.24 -4.25
C PRO A 140 -8.78 -10.75 -3.02
N THR A 141 -9.28 -9.68 -2.39
CA THR A 141 -8.75 -9.25 -1.10
C THR A 141 -9.00 -10.31 -0.05
N GLY A 142 -7.93 -10.76 0.60
CA GLY A 142 -7.99 -11.74 1.68
C GLY A 142 -8.20 -11.07 3.02
N ASP A 143 -7.28 -11.34 3.95
CA ASP A 143 -7.24 -10.68 5.24
C ASP A 143 -6.52 -9.32 5.12
N MET A 144 -6.89 -8.36 5.97
CA MET A 144 -6.17 -7.09 6.12
C MET A 144 -5.31 -7.11 7.38
N ASP A 145 -4.02 -6.86 7.20
CA ASP A 145 -3.04 -6.83 8.30
C ASP A 145 -2.75 -5.36 8.66
N ILE A 146 -3.15 -4.94 9.86
CA ILE A 146 -2.86 -3.61 10.43
C ILE A 146 -1.79 -3.76 11.49
N TYR A 147 -0.67 -3.07 11.31
CA TYR A 147 0.41 -3.01 12.27
C TYR A 147 0.30 -1.75 13.11
N THR A 148 0.52 -1.88 14.40
CA THR A 148 0.51 -0.77 15.36
C THR A 148 1.56 -0.99 16.45
N TYR A 149 1.78 0.01 17.30
CA TYR A 149 2.55 -0.14 18.52
C TYR A 149 1.74 0.33 19.71
N GLY A 150 1.93 -0.34 20.86
CA GLY A 150 1.26 -0.01 22.11
C GLY A 150 -0.20 -0.45 22.16
N GLN A 151 -0.61 -0.94 23.34
CA GLN A 151 -1.95 -1.49 23.55
C GLN A 151 -3.05 -0.44 23.33
N ALA A 152 -2.84 0.81 23.78
CA ALA A 152 -3.83 1.88 23.63
C ALA A 152 -4.19 2.19 22.16
N ASN A 153 -3.23 2.09 21.24
CA ASN A 153 -3.48 2.28 19.81
C ASN A 153 -4.23 1.08 19.22
N ALA A 154 -3.87 -0.13 19.62
CA ALA A 154 -4.60 -1.34 19.25
C ALA A 154 -6.06 -1.28 19.72
N ASP A 155 -6.33 -0.85 20.95
CA ASP A 155 -7.68 -0.74 21.50
C ASP A 155 -8.55 0.25 20.72
N ARG A 156 -7.97 1.35 20.24
CA ARG A 156 -8.67 2.31 19.36
C ARG A 156 -9.05 1.69 18.01
N LEU A 157 -8.14 0.93 17.40
CA LEU A 157 -8.41 0.19 16.16
C LEU A 157 -9.48 -0.89 16.36
N ILE A 158 -9.38 -1.67 17.44
CA ILE A 158 -10.37 -2.69 17.81
C ILE A 158 -11.75 -2.05 17.98
N SER A 159 -11.83 -0.95 18.74
CA SER A 159 -13.09 -0.22 18.97
C SER A 159 -13.71 0.28 17.66
N PHE A 160 -12.89 0.81 16.74
CA PHE A 160 -13.35 1.24 15.42
C PHE A 160 -14.03 0.10 14.64
N PHE A 161 -13.38 -1.07 14.57
CA PHE A 161 -13.92 -2.21 13.83
C PHE A 161 -15.07 -2.92 14.55
N GLN A 162 -15.13 -2.89 15.87
CA GLN A 162 -16.31 -3.34 16.62
C GLN A 162 -17.56 -2.52 16.22
N GLY A 163 -17.40 -1.20 16.04
CA GLY A 163 -18.45 -0.35 15.46
C GLY A 163 -18.85 -0.75 14.03
N ALA A 164 -17.96 -1.42 13.29
CA ALA A 164 -18.21 -2.00 11.97
C ALA A 164 -18.67 -3.48 12.02
N ARG A 165 -19.14 -3.97 13.19
CA ARG A 165 -19.65 -5.33 13.43
C ARG A 165 -18.60 -6.44 13.39
N TYR A 166 -17.33 -6.11 13.59
CA TYR A 166 -16.31 -7.12 13.81
C TYR A 166 -16.33 -7.61 15.25
N ILE A 167 -16.04 -8.90 15.43
CA ILE A 167 -15.92 -9.55 16.72
C ILE A 167 -14.44 -9.89 16.95
N PRO A 168 -13.83 -9.47 18.07
CA PRO A 168 -12.47 -9.84 18.40
C PRO A 168 -12.37 -11.32 18.75
N VAL A 169 -11.41 -11.98 18.14
CA VAL A 169 -10.99 -13.35 18.38
C VAL A 169 -9.56 -13.29 18.87
N PHE A 170 -9.41 -13.37 20.20
CA PHE A 170 -8.09 -13.40 20.82
C PHE A 170 -7.42 -14.72 20.52
N ARG A 171 -6.31 -14.66 19.80
CA ARG A 171 -5.42 -15.80 19.61
C ARG A 171 -4.21 -15.55 20.48
N PRO A 172 -3.93 -16.41 21.47
CA PRO A 172 -2.65 -16.31 22.16
C PRO A 172 -1.54 -16.37 21.10
N ALA A 173 -0.52 -15.52 21.26
CA ALA A 173 0.62 -15.52 20.35
C ALA A 173 1.07 -16.98 20.16
N PRO A 174 1.27 -17.45 18.91
CA PRO A 174 1.71 -18.82 18.70
C PRO A 174 2.95 -19.03 19.55
N ARG A 175 2.94 -20.05 20.44
CA ARG A 175 4.11 -20.40 21.24
C ARG A 175 5.30 -20.41 20.30
N ARG A 176 6.36 -19.64 20.62
CA ARG A 176 7.55 -19.46 19.77
C ARG A 176 7.99 -20.83 19.27
N ARG A 177 7.65 -21.17 18.03
CA ARG A 177 8.05 -22.46 17.45
C ARG A 177 9.55 -22.49 17.17
N TYR A 178 10.17 -21.31 17.13
CA TYR A 178 11.61 -21.10 16.97
C TYR A 178 12.04 -19.97 17.91
N PRO A 179 12.80 -20.27 18.98
CA PRO A 179 13.30 -19.27 19.92
C PRO A 179 14.17 -18.18 19.25
N GLU A 180 14.78 -18.51 18.12
CA GLU A 180 15.82 -17.72 17.47
C GLU A 180 15.30 -16.62 16.54
N MET A 181 14.00 -16.61 16.22
CA MET A 181 13.37 -15.55 15.43
C MET A 181 12.26 -14.90 16.23
N SER A 182 12.54 -13.69 16.74
CA SER A 182 11.44 -12.82 17.17
C SER A 182 10.64 -12.41 15.93
N PRO A 183 9.31 -12.62 15.92
CA PRO A 183 8.48 -12.19 14.80
C PRO A 183 8.30 -10.66 14.76
N GLY A 184 8.89 -9.92 15.69
CA GLY A 184 8.82 -8.47 15.77
C GLY A 184 7.54 -7.94 16.44
N PHE A 185 6.67 -8.81 16.93
CA PHE A 185 5.39 -8.45 17.51
C PHE A 185 5.10 -9.20 18.81
N ILE A 186 4.33 -8.58 19.70
CA ILE A 186 3.91 -9.11 21.01
C ILE A 186 2.71 -10.05 20.82
N THR A 187 1.70 -9.58 20.09
CA THR A 187 0.43 -10.29 19.93
C THR A 187 -0.28 -9.91 18.64
N VAL A 188 -1.23 -10.75 18.24
CA VAL A 188 -2.13 -10.51 17.12
C VAL A 188 -3.56 -10.62 17.62
N VAL A 189 -4.34 -9.55 17.46
CA VAL A 189 -5.78 -9.57 17.71
C VAL A 189 -6.49 -9.75 16.37
N SER A 190 -7.00 -10.95 16.12
CA SER A 190 -7.82 -11.20 14.94
C SER A 190 -9.23 -10.65 15.17
N LEU A 191 -9.78 -9.96 14.20
CA LEU A 191 -11.15 -9.47 14.17
C LEU A 191 -11.87 -10.16 13.02
N VAL A 192 -13.04 -10.74 13.28
CA VAL A 192 -13.84 -11.43 12.26
C VAL A 192 -15.21 -10.78 12.12
N ARG A 193 -15.59 -10.47 10.88
CA ARG A 193 -16.92 -10.00 10.53
C ARG A 193 -17.79 -11.21 10.14
N PRO A 194 -18.97 -11.39 10.75
CA PRO A 194 -19.85 -12.51 10.40
C PRO A 194 -20.17 -12.58 8.90
N ALA A 195 -20.45 -13.79 8.39
CA ALA A 195 -20.76 -14.01 6.98
C ALA A 195 -22.01 -13.23 6.51
N SER A 196 -22.99 -13.03 7.40
CA SER A 196 -24.17 -12.18 7.15
C SER A 196 -23.83 -10.70 6.87
N PHE A 197 -22.58 -10.30 7.11
CA PHE A 197 -22.04 -8.98 6.85
C PHE A 197 -20.81 -9.04 5.91
N GLY A 198 -20.72 -10.07 5.07
CA GLY A 198 -19.72 -10.17 4.00
C GLY A 198 -18.44 -10.95 4.35
N GLY A 199 -18.30 -11.48 5.58
CA GLY A 199 -17.25 -12.45 5.91
C GLY A 199 -15.82 -11.93 5.68
N ARG A 200 -15.30 -11.15 6.62
CA ARG A 200 -13.97 -10.53 6.49
C ARG A 200 -13.14 -10.70 7.74
N LYS A 201 -11.83 -10.75 7.57
CA LYS A 201 -10.87 -10.88 8.67
C LYS A 201 -9.87 -9.74 8.62
N ILE A 202 -9.57 -9.20 9.80
CA ILE A 202 -8.55 -8.19 10.01
C ILE A 202 -7.67 -8.71 11.12
N ASP A 203 -6.35 -8.66 10.94
CA ASP A 203 -5.40 -8.94 12.00
C ASP A 203 -4.79 -7.60 12.45
N ILE A 204 -4.89 -7.29 13.74
CA ILE A 204 -4.19 -6.17 14.37
C ILE A 204 -2.93 -6.73 15.04
N ILE A 205 -1.78 -6.44 14.45
CA ILE A 205 -0.47 -6.89 14.89
C ILE A 205 0.16 -5.80 15.76
N ILE A 206 0.40 -6.13 17.03
CA ILE A 206 1.00 -5.19 17.99
C ILE A 206 2.51 -5.42 18.03
N SER A 207 3.29 -4.46 17.53
CA SER A 207 4.74 -4.52 17.53
C SER A 207 5.32 -4.64 18.95
N GLU A 208 6.47 -5.32 19.04
CA GLU A 208 7.28 -5.36 20.26
C GLU A 208 8.14 -4.11 20.48
N HIS A 209 8.26 -3.25 19.46
CA HIS A 209 8.95 -1.97 19.53
C HIS A 209 7.96 -0.80 19.44
N HIS A 210 8.45 0.41 19.72
CA HIS A 210 7.72 1.66 19.50
C HIS A 210 7.61 2.05 18.02
N SER A 211 7.38 1.06 17.14
CA SER A 211 7.22 1.25 15.71
C SER A 211 6.32 0.18 15.11
N ALA A 212 5.28 0.59 14.40
CA ALA A 212 4.44 -0.32 13.61
C ALA A 212 5.21 -1.01 12.47
N LEU A 213 6.39 -0.50 12.09
CA LEU A 213 7.18 -1.01 10.97
C LEU A 213 8.14 -2.14 11.38
N PHE A 214 8.45 -2.26 12.67
CA PHE A 214 9.40 -3.28 13.12
C PHE A 214 8.99 -4.72 12.74
N PRO A 215 7.73 -5.17 12.88
CA PRO A 215 7.34 -6.51 12.44
C PRO A 215 7.47 -6.69 10.91
N ILE A 216 7.20 -5.64 10.15
CA ILE A 216 7.28 -5.64 8.67
C ILE A 216 8.72 -5.91 8.23
N SER A 217 9.70 -5.37 8.96
CA SER A 217 11.13 -5.61 8.72
C SER A 217 11.55 -7.09 8.82
N LYS A 218 10.72 -7.91 9.47
CA LYS A 218 10.97 -9.33 9.72
C LYS A 218 10.20 -10.25 8.75
N PHE A 219 9.56 -9.69 7.72
CA PHE A 219 8.93 -10.52 6.68
C PHE A 219 9.97 -11.38 5.95
N TRP A 220 9.49 -12.53 5.45
CA TRP A 220 10.30 -13.50 4.73
C TRP A 220 10.65 -13.04 3.31
N ASN A 221 9.94 -12.05 2.74
CA ASN A 221 10.20 -11.53 1.40
C ASN A 221 10.13 -10.00 1.35
N THR A 222 11.04 -9.37 0.60
CA THR A 222 11.14 -7.91 0.45
C THR A 222 9.92 -7.25 -0.21
N PHE A 223 9.19 -7.90 -1.12
CA PHE A 223 7.96 -7.30 -1.69
C PHE A 223 6.82 -7.18 -0.65
N LEU A 224 6.95 -7.77 0.53
CA LEU A 224 6.02 -7.60 1.65
C LEU A 224 6.40 -6.46 2.58
N PHE A 225 7.52 -5.79 2.34
CA PHE A 225 7.98 -4.71 3.21
C PHE A 225 7.21 -3.39 2.96
N ASN A 226 6.35 -3.39 1.95
CA ASN A 226 5.55 -2.25 1.54
C ASN A 226 4.40 -2.02 2.52
N PHE A 227 4.03 -0.76 2.72
CA PHE A 227 2.95 -0.42 3.64
C PHE A 227 2.21 0.86 3.23
N LEU A 228 0.98 0.97 3.71
CA LEU A 228 0.09 2.10 3.53
C LEU A 228 -0.14 2.79 4.87
N THR A 229 0.12 4.10 4.94
CA THR A 229 -0.32 4.96 6.05
C THR A 229 -1.75 5.43 5.79
N GLY A 230 -2.26 6.38 6.58
CA GLY A 230 -3.55 7.01 6.26
C GLY A 230 -3.61 7.70 4.89
N ASP A 231 -2.48 8.14 4.33
CA ASP A 231 -2.46 9.01 3.14
C ASP A 231 -1.24 8.82 2.21
N SER A 232 -0.41 7.82 2.50
CA SER A 232 0.77 7.52 1.70
C SER A 232 0.99 6.03 1.52
N LEU A 233 1.70 5.69 0.45
CA LEU A 233 2.27 4.38 0.18
C LEU A 233 3.80 4.50 0.35
N CYS A 234 4.39 3.56 1.07
CA CYS A 234 5.83 3.36 1.08
C CYS A 234 6.17 2.04 0.38
N ILE A 235 7.02 2.11 -0.64
CA ILE A 235 7.62 0.95 -1.29
C ILE A 235 9.09 0.88 -0.86
N ALA A 236 9.44 -0.12 -0.07
CA ALA A 236 10.79 -0.24 0.49
C ALA A 236 11.83 -0.58 -0.59
N TYR A 237 11.42 -1.39 -1.57
CA TYR A 237 12.26 -1.83 -2.67
C TYR A 237 11.56 -1.56 -4.00
N PRO A 238 11.52 -0.30 -4.48
CA PRO A 238 10.74 0.06 -5.66
C PRO A 238 11.15 -0.71 -6.91
N GLU A 239 12.44 -0.85 -7.19
CA GLU A 239 12.93 -1.57 -8.37
C GLU A 239 12.47 -3.03 -8.40
N LEU A 240 12.59 -3.75 -7.27
CA LEU A 240 12.15 -5.14 -7.19
C LEU A 240 10.62 -5.24 -7.21
N THR A 241 9.96 -4.48 -6.35
CA THR A 241 8.52 -4.62 -6.11
C THR A 241 7.71 -4.28 -7.36
N LEU A 242 8.07 -3.21 -8.07
CA LEU A 242 7.37 -2.79 -9.29
C LEU A 242 7.60 -3.76 -10.45
N LEU A 243 8.69 -4.55 -10.42
CA LEU A 243 8.93 -5.64 -11.36
C LEU A 243 8.27 -6.97 -10.95
N GLY A 244 7.48 -6.99 -9.87
CA GLY A 244 6.90 -8.22 -9.35
C GLY A 244 7.96 -9.18 -8.80
N GLN A 245 9.05 -8.66 -8.25
CA GLN A 245 10.18 -9.43 -7.73
C GLN A 245 10.40 -9.13 -6.26
N GLY A 246 11.01 -10.07 -5.55
CA GLY A 246 11.52 -9.84 -4.21
C GLY A 246 12.42 -10.95 -3.72
N TYR A 247 13.28 -10.60 -2.77
CA TYR A 247 14.26 -11.51 -2.20
C TYR A 247 13.73 -12.20 -0.96
N ILE A 248 13.96 -13.51 -0.88
CA ILE A 248 13.69 -14.31 0.29
C ILE A 248 14.79 -14.01 1.30
N ARG A 249 14.38 -13.61 2.51
CA ARG A 249 15.31 -13.47 3.62
C ARG A 249 15.72 -14.87 4.05
N GLY A 250 17.02 -15.19 3.99
CA GLY A 250 17.59 -16.52 4.25
C GLY A 250 17.45 -17.06 5.69
N ILE A 251 16.44 -16.61 6.45
CA ILE A 251 16.23 -17.04 7.83
C ILE A 251 15.30 -18.26 7.84
N GLY A 252 15.88 -19.43 8.15
CA GLY A 252 15.12 -20.65 8.46
C GLY A 252 14.32 -21.22 7.28
N MET A 253 14.97 -21.37 6.13
CA MET A 253 14.39 -21.78 4.82
C MET A 253 13.66 -23.14 4.78
N ALA A 254 13.55 -23.88 5.88
CA ALA A 254 12.87 -25.18 5.94
C ALA A 254 11.45 -25.11 6.54
N HIS A 255 10.76 -23.96 6.47
CA HIS A 255 9.39 -23.87 6.96
C HIS A 255 8.38 -24.30 5.89
N PRO A 256 7.54 -25.34 6.09
CA PRO A 256 6.58 -25.81 5.08
C PRO A 256 5.63 -24.74 4.55
N ARG A 257 5.35 -23.71 5.36
CA ARG A 257 4.53 -22.56 4.95
C ARG A 257 5.22 -21.64 3.93
N LEU A 258 6.55 -21.68 3.81
CA LEU A 258 7.28 -20.83 2.86
C LEU A 258 6.90 -21.18 1.42
N GLU A 259 6.88 -22.47 1.07
CA GLU A 259 6.49 -22.92 -0.27
C GLU A 259 5.02 -22.54 -0.58
N MET A 260 4.09 -22.78 0.35
CA MET A 260 2.71 -22.31 0.18
C MET A 260 2.60 -20.79 -0.01
N LEU A 261 3.47 -20.01 0.66
CA LEU A 261 3.50 -18.56 0.50
C LEU A 261 4.13 -18.14 -0.83
N LYS A 262 5.18 -18.82 -1.29
CA LYS A 262 5.77 -18.63 -2.62
C LYS A 262 4.73 -18.89 -3.70
N GLU A 263 4.05 -20.03 -3.65
CA GLU A 263 2.97 -20.39 -4.60
C GLU A 263 1.85 -19.35 -4.58
N LYS A 264 1.40 -18.93 -3.39
CA LYS A 264 0.38 -17.89 -3.22
C LYS A 264 0.75 -16.58 -3.91
N TYR A 265 2.00 -16.13 -3.82
CA TYR A 265 2.44 -14.87 -4.43
C TYR A 265 2.84 -15.02 -5.90
N ALA A 266 3.33 -16.19 -6.31
CA ALA A 266 3.52 -16.54 -7.72
C ALA A 266 2.21 -16.48 -8.50
N ALA A 267 1.12 -17.01 -7.93
CA ALA A 267 -0.22 -16.90 -8.50
C ALA A 267 -0.76 -15.45 -8.60
N ARG A 268 -0.07 -14.49 -7.97
CA ARG A 268 -0.38 -13.05 -8.01
C ARG A 268 0.60 -12.25 -8.87
N GLY A 269 1.45 -12.93 -9.64
CA GLY A 269 2.45 -12.30 -10.51
C GLY A 269 3.77 -11.94 -9.82
N TYR A 270 4.01 -12.40 -8.58
CA TYR A 270 5.25 -12.11 -7.85
C TYR A 270 6.21 -13.30 -7.84
N THR A 271 7.47 -13.04 -8.17
CA THR A 271 8.55 -14.04 -8.13
C THR A 271 9.45 -13.81 -6.94
N SER A 272 9.83 -14.89 -6.27
CA SER A 272 10.75 -14.86 -5.14
C SER A 272 12.11 -15.37 -5.58
N ARG A 273 13.18 -14.67 -5.20
CA ARG A 273 14.58 -15.04 -5.50
C ARG A 273 15.38 -15.18 -4.22
N GLU A 274 16.42 -16.00 -4.25
CA GLU A 274 17.45 -15.97 -3.20
C GLU A 274 18.45 -14.86 -3.56
N PRO A 275 18.87 -14.02 -2.60
CA PRO A 275 19.81 -12.95 -2.89
C PRO A 275 21.23 -13.49 -3.10
N ASP A 276 21.93 -12.94 -4.08
CA ASP A 276 23.36 -13.19 -4.30
C ASP A 276 24.20 -12.59 -3.17
N SER A 277 25.50 -12.95 -3.11
CA SER A 277 26.42 -12.38 -2.10
C SER A 277 26.52 -10.84 -2.15
N LEU A 278 26.40 -10.24 -3.33
CA LEU A 278 26.41 -8.79 -3.54
C LEU A 278 25.07 -8.14 -3.14
N GLU A 279 23.96 -8.86 -3.32
CA GLU A 279 22.60 -8.37 -3.08
C GLU A 279 22.20 -8.50 -1.61
N LEU A 280 22.86 -9.38 -0.84
CA LEU A 280 22.72 -9.45 0.61
C LEU A 280 22.93 -8.08 1.25
N GLY A 281 23.90 -7.29 0.77
CA GLY A 281 24.11 -5.92 1.27
C GLY A 281 22.90 -4.99 1.08
N PHE A 282 22.07 -5.22 0.07
CA PHE A 282 20.88 -4.42 -0.24
C PHE A 282 19.62 -4.92 0.48
N VAL A 283 19.55 -6.22 0.76
CA VAL A 283 18.39 -6.88 1.40
C VAL A 283 18.54 -6.94 2.92
N LEU A 284 19.77 -6.85 3.43
CA LEU A 284 20.01 -7.00 4.85
C LEU A 284 19.58 -5.76 5.65
N PRO A 285 18.94 -5.96 6.83
CA PRO A 285 18.62 -4.94 7.83
C PRO A 285 19.69 -3.87 8.12
N LYS A 286 20.98 -4.22 8.01
CA LYS A 286 22.07 -3.37 8.51
C LYS A 286 22.25 -2.09 7.72
N THR A 287 21.78 -2.07 6.48
CA THR A 287 22.03 -1.00 5.51
C THR A 287 20.76 -0.27 5.10
N ARG A 288 19.58 -0.87 5.30
CA ARG A 288 18.29 -0.32 4.88
C ARG A 288 17.47 0.17 6.04
N ARG A 289 16.75 1.28 5.83
CA ARG A 289 15.78 1.85 6.77
C ARG A 289 14.48 2.20 6.05
N PHE A 290 13.32 2.03 6.70
CA PHE A 290 12.09 2.53 6.09
C PHE A 290 12.14 4.06 5.99
N GLY A 291 11.98 4.57 4.77
CA GLY A 291 12.14 5.99 4.47
C GLY A 291 13.58 6.45 4.24
N ASP A 292 14.52 5.53 4.05
CA ASP A 292 15.82 5.85 3.43
C ASP A 292 15.65 6.36 1.99
N ASP A 293 16.72 6.87 1.40
CA ASP A 293 16.68 7.50 0.07
C ASP A 293 16.41 6.49 -1.06
N ASP A 294 16.52 5.19 -0.77
CA ASP A 294 16.21 4.08 -1.69
C ASP A 294 14.74 3.63 -1.58
N CYS A 295 13.97 4.14 -0.61
CA CYS A 295 12.53 3.92 -0.52
C CYS A 295 11.78 4.88 -1.44
N MET A 296 10.72 4.39 -2.09
CA MET A 296 9.78 5.24 -2.80
C MET A 296 8.56 5.53 -1.92
N VAL A 297 8.33 6.80 -1.60
CA VAL A 297 7.17 7.25 -0.83
C VAL A 297 6.25 8.08 -1.71
N ILE A 298 5.00 7.63 -1.88
CA ILE A 298 3.99 8.29 -2.71
C ILE A 298 2.87 8.79 -1.81
N ARG A 299 2.67 10.12 -1.79
CA ARG A 299 1.57 10.75 -1.05
C ARG A 299 0.39 10.96 -1.97
N PHE A 300 -0.80 10.58 -1.52
CA PHE A 300 -2.00 10.70 -2.32
C PHE A 300 -3.22 11.21 -1.54
N GLY A 301 -3.25 11.11 -0.21
CA GLY A 301 -4.30 11.71 0.61
C GLY A 301 -4.07 13.20 0.90
N GLY A 302 -5.14 13.92 1.25
CA GLY A 302 -5.16 15.36 1.58
C GLY A 302 -5.65 15.68 2.99
N ILE A 303 -5.56 14.72 3.94
CA ILE A 303 -6.21 14.83 5.27
C ILE A 303 -5.64 15.99 6.12
N SER A 304 -4.52 16.61 5.74
CA SER A 304 -4.19 17.94 6.26
C SER A 304 -3.29 18.69 5.27
N GLY A 305 -3.52 19.99 5.09
CA GLY A 305 -2.68 20.90 4.30
C GLY A 305 -1.28 21.13 4.88
N ARG A 306 -0.60 20.08 5.35
CA ARG A 306 0.80 20.09 5.77
C ARG A 306 1.56 19.06 4.94
N ASP A 307 2.14 19.53 3.83
CA ASP A 307 2.99 18.75 2.94
C ASP A 307 4.27 18.20 3.62
N GLY A 308 4.54 18.47 4.90
CA GLY A 308 5.70 17.94 5.65
C GLY A 308 5.53 16.53 6.23
N ILE A 309 4.31 16.11 6.56
CA ILE A 309 4.10 15.09 7.60
C ILE A 309 4.50 13.65 7.20
N ALA A 310 4.39 13.20 5.95
CA ALA A 310 4.60 11.76 5.66
C ALA A 310 6.08 11.29 5.78
N ARG A 311 7.07 12.09 5.38
CA ARG A 311 8.49 11.72 5.61
C ARG A 311 8.81 11.78 7.09
N GLU A 312 8.31 12.80 7.81
CA GLU A 312 8.45 12.86 9.27
C GLU A 312 7.70 11.73 9.99
N GLN A 313 6.55 11.29 9.49
CA GLN A 313 5.82 10.14 10.01
C GLN A 313 6.57 8.86 9.73
N ILE A 314 7.07 8.66 8.52
CA ILE A 314 7.86 7.48 8.17
C ILE A 314 9.18 7.48 8.96
N LEU A 315 9.83 8.63 9.15
CA LEU A 315 11.02 8.75 10.00
C LEU A 315 10.68 8.57 11.48
N ALA A 316 9.54 9.09 11.96
CA ALA A 316 9.06 8.87 13.32
C ALA A 316 8.71 7.39 13.57
N LEU A 317 8.17 6.72 12.55
CA LEU A 317 7.95 5.28 12.53
C LEU A 317 9.25 4.49 12.33
N GLY A 318 10.24 5.08 11.65
CA GLY A 318 11.38 4.39 11.04
C GLY A 318 12.74 4.71 11.66
N ASN A 319 12.79 5.49 12.76
CA ASN A 319 14.01 5.80 13.53
C ASN A 319 14.61 4.58 14.25
N PHE A 320 14.38 3.37 13.75
CA PHE A 320 14.93 2.12 14.22
C PHE A 320 15.89 1.56 13.17
N SER A 321 17.10 1.22 13.60
CA SER A 321 17.92 0.25 12.88
C SER A 321 17.16 -1.07 12.84
N TRP A 322 17.23 -1.81 11.74
CA TRP A 322 16.49 -3.06 11.57
C TRP A 322 17.12 -4.24 12.33
N GLU A 323 18.24 -3.96 12.99
CA GLU A 323 18.94 -4.83 13.94
C GLU A 323 18.16 -4.92 15.26
#